data_AF-A0A6N8BBF8-F1
#
_entry.id   AF-A0A6N8BBF8-F1
#
_cell.length_a   1.000
_cell.length_b   1.000
_cell.length_c   1.000
_cell.angle_alpha   90.00
_cell.angle_beta   90.00
_cell.angle_gamma   90.00
#
_symmetry.space_group_name_H-M   'P 1'
#
loop_
_entity.id
_entity.type
_entity.pdbx_description
1 polymer ?
#
loop_
_entity_poly.entity_id
_entity_poly.type
_entity_poly.pdbx_seq_one_letter_code
_entity_poly.pdbx_strand_id
1 'polypeptide(L)'
;MLQIFKALNDNKKKIREFDPVSIQRIKEGAYLTKLTSEAQVAARKCDFFAGNAFDQEVKKYFEDEAKLLRKSAGVLQQYYESITTE
;
A
#
# COMPACT_ATOMS: atom_id res chain seq x y z
N MET A 1 38.75 -16.53 16.24
CA MET A 1 37.46 -16.54 15.51
C MET A 1 36.51 -15.43 15.96
N LEU A 2 36.18 -15.28 17.25
CA LEU A 2 35.31 -14.21 17.76
C LEU A 2 35.79 -12.77 17.46
N GLN A 3 37.11 -12.53 17.52
CA GLN A 3 37.66 -11.19 17.27
C GLN A 3 37.62 -10.79 15.79
N ILE A 4 37.74 -11.75 14.87
CA ILE A 4 37.66 -11.51 13.42
C ILE A 4 36.22 -11.13 13.04
N PHE A 5 35.24 -11.81 13.62
CA PHE A 5 33.81 -11.47 13.46
C PHE A 5 33.48 -10.07 14.00
N LYS A 6 34.07 -9.66 15.12
CA LYS A 6 33.88 -8.32 15.70
C LYS A 6 34.45 -7.22 14.79
N ALA A 7 35.66 -7.41 14.27
CA ALA A 7 36.31 -6.47 13.36
C ALA A 7 35.59 -6.33 11.99
N LEU A 8 34.97 -7.40 11.51
CA LEU A 8 34.13 -7.36 10.29
C LEU A 8 32.79 -6.63 10.53
N ASN A 9 32.27 -6.66 11.76
CA ASN A 9 31.03 -5.98 12.12
C ASN A 9 31.26 -4.49 12.41
N ASP A 10 32.41 -4.11 12.98
CA ASP A 10 32.79 -2.71 13.23
C ASP A 10 33.07 -1.91 11.93
N ASN A 11 33.42 -2.60 10.84
CA ASN A 11 33.59 -2.02 9.51
C ASN A 11 32.29 -1.91 8.69
N LYS A 12 31.16 -2.43 9.19
CA LYS A 12 29.88 -2.11 8.58
C LYS A 12 29.57 -0.65 8.87
N LYS A 13 29.50 0.14 7.81
CA LYS A 13 28.98 1.51 7.82
C LYS A 13 27.74 1.51 8.70
N LYS A 14 27.81 2.15 9.87
CA LYS A 14 26.66 2.28 10.77
C LYS A 14 25.55 2.89 9.94
N ILE A 15 24.57 2.06 9.55
CA ILE A 15 23.39 2.54 8.85
C ILE A 15 22.82 3.56 9.83
N ARG A 16 22.70 4.81 9.40
CA ARG A 16 22.11 5.86 10.22
C ARG A 16 20.77 5.31 10.68
N GLU A 17 20.66 4.93 11.94
CA GLU A 17 19.42 4.38 12.46
C GLU A 17 18.39 5.47 12.28
N PHE A 18 17.40 5.21 11.42
CA PHE A 18 16.26 6.09 11.31
C PHE A 18 15.63 6.18 12.69
N ASP A 19 15.21 7.39 13.08
CA ASP A 19 14.46 7.52 14.31
C ASP A 19 13.17 6.67 14.20
N PRO A 20 12.61 6.20 15.33
CA PRO A 20 11.45 5.31 15.32
C PRO A 20 10.24 5.88 14.56
N VAL A 21 10.09 7.21 14.52
CA VAL A 21 8.97 7.88 13.82
C VAL A 21 9.17 7.79 12.31
N SER A 22 10.38 8.02 11.82
CA SER A 22 10.72 7.82 10.40
C SER A 22 10.51 6.37 9.95
N ILE A 23 10.90 5.38 10.76
CA ILE A 23 10.65 3.96 10.46
C ILE A 23 9.15 3.67 10.39
N GLN A 24 8.38 4.23 11.32
CA GLN A 24 6.93 4.05 11.36
C GLN A 24 6.26 4.66 10.12
N ARG A 25 6.64 5.88 9.72
CA ARG A 25 6.14 6.53 8.50
C ARG A 25 6.44 5.71 7.24
N ILE A 26 7.64 5.11 7.14
CA ILE A 26 7.99 4.23 6.02
C ILE A 26 7.09 2.99 5.98
N LYS A 27 6.86 2.35 7.13
CA LYS A 27 5.99 1.16 7.23
C LYS A 27 4.54 1.51 6.87
N GLU A 28 4.04 2.63 7.39
CA GLU A 28 2.70 3.14 7.07
C GLU A 28 2.56 3.46 5.58
N GLY A 29 3.54 4.17 4.99
CA GLY A 29 3.54 4.48 3.56
C GLY A 29 3.56 3.23 2.67
N ALA A 30 4.38 2.23 3.01
CA ALA A 30 4.41 0.96 2.31
C ALA A 30 3.07 0.20 2.42
N TYR A 31 2.45 0.22 3.60
CA TYR A 31 1.14 -0.39 3.82
C TYR A 31 0.04 0.31 3.02
N LEU A 32 0.01 1.64 3.01
CA LEU A 32 -0.94 2.43 2.22
C LEU A 32 -0.78 2.14 0.72
N THR A 33 0.45 2.08 0.22
CA THR A 33 0.73 1.75 -1.19
C THR A 33 0.16 0.38 -1.56
N LYS A 34 0.34 -0.61 -0.69
CA LYS A 34 -0.24 -1.96 -0.88
C LYS A 34 -1.76 -1.90 -0.91
N LEU A 35 -2.40 -1.25 0.05
CA LEU A 35 -3.86 -1.14 0.11
C LEU A 35 -4.44 -0.41 -1.11
N THR A 36 -3.81 0.68 -1.55
CA THR A 36 -4.20 1.41 -2.77
C THR A 36 -4.17 0.49 -3.99
N SER A 37 -3.10 -0.31 -4.14
CA SER A 37 -2.98 -1.28 -5.24
C SER A 37 -4.06 -2.37 -5.16
N GLU A 38 -4.30 -2.94 -3.99
CA GLU A 38 -5.32 -3.97 -3.79
C GLU A 38 -6.73 -3.44 -4.09
N ALA A 39 -7.06 -2.22 -3.65
CA ALA A 39 -8.32 -1.56 -3.95
C ALA A 39 -8.51 -1.36 -5.47
N GLN A 40 -7.46 -0.94 -6.19
CA GLN A 40 -7.52 -0.80 -7.65
C GLN A 40 -7.69 -2.14 -8.38
N VAL A 41 -7.01 -3.20 -7.92
CA VAL A 41 -7.17 -4.55 -8.48
C VAL A 41 -8.59 -5.06 -8.23
N ALA A 42 -9.12 -4.87 -7.02
CA ALA A 42 -10.48 -5.27 -6.66
C ALA A 42 -11.52 -4.51 -7.52
N ALA A 43 -11.34 -3.20 -7.72
CA ALA A 43 -12.24 -2.42 -8.57
C ALA A 43 -12.29 -2.95 -10.01
N ARG A 44 -11.13 -3.29 -10.60
CA ARG A 44 -11.07 -3.90 -11.94
C ARG A 44 -11.76 -5.26 -12.01
N LYS A 45 -11.66 -6.06 -10.96
CA LYS A 45 -12.38 -7.33 -10.87
C LYS A 45 -13.89 -7.10 -10.80
N CYS A 46 -14.34 -6.13 -10.02
CA CYS A 46 -15.76 -5.76 -9.98
C CYS A 46 -16.26 -5.32 -11.36
N ASP A 47 -15.52 -4.46 -12.08
CA ASP A 47 -15.92 -4.09 -13.46
C ASP A 47 -16.00 -5.31 -14.39
N PHE A 48 -15.03 -6.23 -14.28
CA PHE A 48 -15.02 -7.47 -15.06
C PHE A 48 -16.26 -8.32 -14.77
N PHE A 49 -16.63 -8.49 -13.49
CA PHE A 49 -17.83 -9.25 -13.13
C PHE A 49 -19.13 -8.53 -13.50
N ALA A 50 -19.19 -7.20 -13.38
CA ALA A 50 -20.31 -6.39 -13.85
C ALA A 50 -20.54 -6.55 -15.36
N GLY A 51 -19.47 -6.58 -16.16
CA GLY A 51 -19.55 -6.80 -17.61
C GLY A 51 -20.05 -8.18 -18.02
N ASN A 52 -19.89 -9.18 -17.15
CA ASN A 52 -20.34 -10.56 -17.39
C ASN A 52 -21.67 -10.91 -16.71
N ALA A 53 -22.21 -10.01 -15.88
CA ALA A 53 -23.45 -10.25 -15.17
C ALA A 53 -24.67 -10.07 -16.09
N PHE A 54 -25.49 -11.12 -16.21
CA PHE A 54 -26.79 -11.05 -16.88
C PHE A 54 -27.85 -10.35 -16.01
N ASP A 55 -27.78 -10.58 -14.69
CA ASP A 55 -28.68 -9.96 -13.73
C ASP A 55 -28.30 -8.49 -13.51
N GLN A 56 -29.29 -7.60 -13.66
CA GLN A 56 -29.07 -6.16 -13.61
C GLN A 56 -28.81 -5.64 -12.19
N GLU A 57 -29.34 -6.30 -11.16
CA GLU A 57 -29.07 -5.97 -9.77
C GLU A 57 -27.65 -6.38 -9.37
N VAL A 58 -27.23 -7.58 -9.75
CA VAL A 58 -25.85 -8.06 -9.55
C VAL A 58 -24.85 -7.17 -10.27
N LYS A 59 -25.14 -6.79 -11.53
CA LYS A 59 -24.32 -5.85 -12.28
C LYS A 59 -24.16 -4.53 -11.53
N LYS A 60 -25.27 -3.95 -11.08
CA LYS A 60 -25.27 -2.67 -10.34
C LYS A 60 -24.47 -2.76 -9.05
N TYR A 61 -24.59 -3.86 -8.30
CA TYR A 61 -23.81 -4.09 -7.09
C TYR A 61 -22.30 -4.02 -7.35
N PHE A 62 -21.83 -4.72 -8.39
CA PHE A 62 -20.42 -4.68 -8.77
C PHE A 62 -19.98 -3.29 -9.27
N GLU A 63 -20.81 -2.59 -10.04
CA GLU A 63 -20.49 -1.22 -10.50
C GLU A 63 -20.36 -0.24 -9.33
N ASP A 64 -21.26 -0.32 -8.36
CA ASP A 64 -21.25 0.57 -7.19
C ASP A 64 -20.07 0.25 -6.26
N GLU A 65 -19.74 -1.04 -6.06
CA GLU A 65 -18.55 -1.45 -5.33
C GLU A 65 -17.26 -0.99 -6.04
N ALA A 66 -17.20 -1.10 -7.37
CA ALA A 66 -16.04 -0.63 -8.15
C ALA A 66 -15.83 0.88 -8.01
N LYS A 67 -16.91 1.68 -7.95
CA LYS A 67 -16.83 3.13 -7.68
C LYS A 67 -16.32 3.40 -6.27
N LEU A 68 -16.84 2.68 -5.27
CA LEU A 68 -16.41 2.83 -3.88
C LEU A 68 -14.92 2.53 -3.72
N LEU A 69 -14.45 1.41 -4.27
CA LEU A 69 -13.04 1.01 -4.22
C LEU A 69 -12.11 2.03 -4.89
N ARG A 70 -12.51 2.60 -6.03
CA ARG A 70 -11.75 3.68 -6.69
C ARG A 70 -11.68 4.94 -5.83
N LYS A 71 -12.79 5.33 -5.20
CA LYS A 71 -12.82 6.48 -4.29
C LYS A 71 -11.92 6.25 -3.08
N SER A 72 -12.00 5.06 -2.47
CA SER A 72 -11.14 4.66 -1.35
C SER A 72 -9.66 4.68 -1.74
N ALA A 73 -9.29 4.16 -2.91
CA ALA A 73 -7.93 4.23 -3.42
C ALA A 73 -7.43 5.69 -3.56
N GLY A 74 -8.30 6.60 -4.02
CA GLY A 74 -7.99 8.03 -4.08
C GLY A 74 -7.74 8.65 -2.71
N VAL A 75 -8.57 8.33 -1.71
CA VAL A 75 -8.39 8.82 -0.33
C VAL A 75 -7.10 8.28 0.29
N LEU A 76 -6.80 6.98 0.09
CA LEU A 76 -5.56 6.37 0.57
C LEU A 76 -4.32 7.00 -0.08
N GLN A 77 -4.41 7.33 -1.36
CA GLN A 77 -3.35 8.02 -2.09
C GLN A 77 -3.12 9.45 -1.55
N GLN A 78 -4.20 10.20 -1.30
CA GLN A 78 -4.12 11.53 -0.68
C GLN A 78 -3.51 11.48 0.72
N TYR A 79 -3.88 10.47 1.51
CA TYR A 79 -3.31 10.29 2.84
C TYR A 79 -1.83 9.93 2.76
N TYR A 80 -1.44 9.04 1.86
CA TYR A 80 -0.04 8.73 1.58
C TYR A 80 0.76 10.00 1.24
N GLU A 81 0.25 10.82 0.32
CA GLU A 81 0.88 12.09 -0.06
C GLU A 81 1.00 13.05 1.14
N SER A 82 -0.01 13.12 2.01
CA SER A 82 0.02 13.98 3.20
C SER A 82 1.07 13.60 4.24
N ILE A 83 1.48 12.32 4.29
CA ILE A 83 2.51 11.84 5.24
C ILE A 83 3.92 11.80 4.62
N THR A 84 4.03 11.91 3.29
CA THR A 84 5.31 11.88 2.57
C THR A 84 5.77 13.23 2.04
N THR A 85 4.88 14.22 1.93
CA THR A 85 5.21 15.57 1.45
C THR A 85 5.43 16.46 2.67
N GLU A 86 6.69 16.73 3.01
CA GLU A 86 7.08 17.78 3.98
C GLU A 86 7.11 19.17 3.31
#